data_AF-A0A138ZZP4-F1
#
_entry.id   AF-A0A138ZZP4-F1
#
_cell.length_a   1.000
_cell.length_b   1.000
_cell.length_c   1.000
_cell.angle_alpha   90.00
_cell.angle_beta   90.00
_cell.angle_gamma   90.00
#
_symmetry.space_group_name_H-M   'P 1'
#
loop_
_entity.id
_entity.type
_entity.pdbx_description
1 polymer ?
#
loop_
_entity_poly.entity_id
_entity_poly.type
_entity_poly.pdbx_seq_one_letter_code
_entity_poly.pdbx_strand_id
1 'polypeptide(L)'
;MAHLLGKTVVIRTFFDNYLRCGDERLDTAEKASGWERFTLVDIGGGKVALKSRNWYASPWQDRTVRAVPNIGNWEQLEFISNPDDTYSFRTWRGVYISTEGKGNHARVGTQDAIGQWEKFRIFTLPPPPSSQLKGVPSDLDLNLQVAVSNYDIDDAIGKLENAACVVRTKWVPGQIPNCNGTTVRALIKPVAAYQTYIEMKHVPSNVGSKVSFTQRKGVTKTTTLSTDVRASVGVNIKGCEVSLEVGIGYSVGTELKVEEETSVEVTITGPITLYTYQTVLVYVTRMELTDDAAIFVQLENLPYIVKDGYIYFFTPLYKEGTQRFETKRQPVQYQNLVGYLMNAGFSKWQSE
;
A
#
# COMPACT_ATOMS: atom_id res chain seq x y z
N MET A 1 -14.00 -9.19 13.88
CA MET A 1 -14.09 -10.37 12.99
C MET A 1 -14.14 -9.99 11.51
N ALA A 2 -15.15 -9.27 11.03
CA ALA A 2 -15.32 -8.98 9.58
C ALA A 2 -14.10 -8.35 8.89
N HIS A 3 -13.32 -7.53 9.61
CA HIS A 3 -12.12 -6.90 9.06
C HIS A 3 -10.92 -7.86 8.88
N LEU A 4 -10.96 -9.10 9.40
CA LEU A 4 -9.86 -10.09 9.31
C LEU A 4 -10.16 -11.26 8.37
N LEU A 5 -11.44 -11.52 8.06
CA LEU A 5 -11.85 -12.68 7.26
C LEU A 5 -11.29 -12.59 5.84
N GLY A 6 -10.78 -13.72 5.33
CA GLY A 6 -10.22 -13.82 3.98
C GLY A 6 -8.88 -13.11 3.75
N LYS A 7 -8.37 -12.36 4.74
CA LYS A 7 -7.05 -11.71 4.68
C LYS A 7 -5.96 -12.69 5.09
N THR A 8 -4.76 -12.48 4.56
CA THR A 8 -3.57 -13.12 5.10
C THR A 8 -3.19 -12.41 6.40
N VAL A 9 -2.94 -13.16 7.46
CA VAL A 9 -2.57 -12.64 8.78
C VAL A 9 -1.38 -13.38 9.33
N VAL A 10 -0.75 -12.83 10.36
CA VAL A 10 0.04 -13.60 11.33
C VAL A 10 -0.62 -13.52 12.70
N ILE A 11 -0.39 -14.55 13.51
CA ILE A 11 -1.00 -14.67 14.83
C ILE A 11 0.14 -14.68 15.85
N ARG A 12 0.32 -13.56 16.54
CA ARG A 12 1.37 -13.39 17.57
C ARG A 12 0.83 -13.81 18.93
N THR A 13 1.60 -14.61 19.64
CA THR A 13 1.26 -15.10 20.98
C THR A 13 1.58 -14.04 22.03
N PHE A 14 1.24 -14.31 23.29
CA PHE A 14 1.67 -13.52 24.44
C PHE A 14 3.20 -13.46 24.62
N PHE A 15 3.94 -14.47 24.15
CA PHE A 15 5.40 -14.57 24.29
C PHE A 15 6.19 -13.92 23.16
N ASP A 16 5.51 -13.13 22.31
CA ASP A 16 6.07 -12.41 21.16
C ASP A 16 6.62 -13.28 20.02
N ASN A 17 6.37 -14.59 20.04
CA ASN A 17 6.54 -15.49 18.89
C ASN A 17 5.22 -15.60 18.09
N TYR A 18 5.25 -16.26 16.93
CA TYR A 18 4.14 -16.40 16.00
C TYR A 18 3.66 -17.85 15.93
N LEU A 19 2.37 -18.09 15.79
CA LEU A 19 1.88 -19.43 15.44
C LEU A 19 2.46 -19.84 14.09
N ARG A 20 2.77 -21.13 13.96
CA ARG A 20 3.26 -21.78 12.74
C ARG A 20 2.43 -23.03 12.50
N CYS A 21 1.94 -23.22 11.28
CA CYS A 21 1.14 -24.38 10.89
C CYS A 21 1.68 -25.00 9.61
N GLY A 22 2.16 -26.23 9.70
CA GLY A 22 2.71 -26.96 8.56
C GLY A 22 3.36 -28.27 8.97
N ASP A 23 3.59 -29.15 8.00
CA ASP A 23 4.24 -30.45 8.20
C ASP A 23 3.63 -31.22 9.39
N GLU A 24 2.30 -31.34 9.39
CA GLU A 24 1.49 -32.03 10.41
C GLU A 24 1.55 -31.43 11.83
N ARG A 25 2.24 -30.31 12.00
CA ARG A 25 2.47 -29.65 13.29
C ARG A 25 1.83 -28.27 13.37
N LEU A 26 1.30 -27.95 14.56
CA LEU A 26 1.07 -26.59 14.99
C LEU A 26 2.00 -26.27 16.16
N ASP A 27 2.87 -25.30 15.98
CA ASP A 27 3.82 -24.82 16.98
C ASP A 27 4.02 -23.31 16.85
N THR A 28 5.12 -22.80 17.37
CA THR A 28 5.48 -21.40 17.25
C THR A 28 6.82 -21.20 16.54
N ALA A 29 7.01 -20.01 15.96
CA ALA A 29 8.27 -19.55 15.40
C ALA A 29 8.58 -18.13 15.87
N GLU A 30 9.86 -17.81 16.06
CA GLU A 30 10.29 -16.47 16.49
C GLU A 30 10.17 -15.42 15.38
N LYS A 31 10.06 -15.86 14.13
CA LYS A 31 9.88 -15.00 12.95
C LYS A 31 8.73 -15.52 12.11
N ALA A 32 7.96 -14.60 11.53
CA ALA A 32 6.87 -14.94 10.63
C ALA A 32 7.37 -15.02 9.17
N SER A 33 7.31 -16.19 8.55
CA SER A 33 7.69 -16.39 7.16
C SER A 33 6.59 -17.11 6.40
N GLY A 34 6.85 -18.29 5.83
CA GLY A 34 5.90 -18.99 4.97
C GLY A 34 4.78 -19.74 5.71
N TRP A 35 5.09 -20.35 6.85
CA TRP A 35 4.19 -21.26 7.59
C TRP A 35 3.46 -20.55 8.74
N GLU A 36 3.86 -19.32 9.06
CA GLU A 36 3.26 -18.46 10.08
C GLU A 36 2.18 -17.54 9.50
N ARG A 37 1.95 -17.64 8.18
CA ARG A 37 0.90 -16.91 7.46
C ARG A 37 -0.37 -17.71 7.46
N PHE A 38 -1.43 -17.13 8.02
CA PHE A 38 -2.74 -17.73 8.11
C PHE A 38 -3.76 -16.97 7.27
N THR A 39 -4.83 -17.65 6.86
CA THR A 39 -6.08 -17.05 6.43
C THR A 39 -7.16 -17.51 7.39
N LEU A 40 -7.93 -16.55 7.93
CA LEU A 40 -9.15 -16.87 8.68
C LEU A 40 -10.26 -17.12 7.66
N VAL A 41 -10.54 -18.40 7.42
CA VAL A 41 -11.59 -18.84 6.48
C VAL A 41 -12.92 -18.80 7.23
N ASP A 42 -13.85 -17.97 6.77
CA ASP A 42 -15.22 -17.97 7.29
C ASP A 42 -15.91 -19.29 6.91
N ILE A 43 -16.46 -19.97 7.91
CA ILE A 43 -17.18 -21.24 7.77
C ILE A 43 -18.64 -21.10 8.25
N GLY A 44 -19.08 -19.88 8.53
CA GLY A 44 -20.42 -19.56 9.00
C GLY A 44 -20.62 -19.76 10.51
N GLY A 45 -21.74 -19.24 11.03
CA GLY A 45 -22.13 -19.41 12.43
C GLY A 45 -21.16 -18.79 13.44
N GLY A 46 -20.40 -17.77 13.05
CA GLY A 46 -19.40 -17.11 13.91
C GLY A 46 -18.10 -17.91 14.10
N LYS A 47 -17.89 -18.96 13.30
CA LYS A 47 -16.69 -19.80 13.36
C LYS A 47 -15.74 -19.51 12.21
N VAL A 48 -14.46 -19.83 12.42
CA VAL A 48 -13.38 -19.73 11.43
C VAL A 48 -12.57 -21.02 11.39
N ALA A 49 -11.97 -21.29 10.23
CA ALA A 49 -10.84 -22.22 10.14
C ALA A 49 -9.53 -21.43 9.98
N LEU A 50 -8.49 -21.82 10.73
CA LEU A 50 -7.16 -21.24 10.62
C LEU A 50 -6.34 -22.00 9.57
N LYS A 51 -6.24 -21.44 8.37
CA LYS A 51 -5.54 -22.05 7.24
C LYS A 51 -4.14 -21.49 7.07
N SER A 52 -3.10 -22.30 7.02
CA SER A 52 -1.79 -21.92 6.49
C SER A 52 -1.40 -22.80 5.31
N ARG A 53 -1.15 -22.21 4.14
CA ARG A 53 -0.88 -22.95 2.89
C ARG A 53 -1.94 -24.03 2.64
N ASN A 54 -1.55 -25.31 2.71
CA ASN A 54 -2.41 -26.48 2.49
C ASN A 54 -2.88 -27.12 3.81
N TRP A 55 -2.68 -26.47 4.95
CA TRP A 55 -2.93 -27.03 6.28
C TRP A 55 -3.92 -26.18 7.07
N TYR A 56 -4.63 -26.84 7.99
CA TYR A 56 -5.57 -26.24 8.93
C TYR A 56 -5.18 -26.61 10.36
N ALA A 57 -5.34 -25.66 11.29
CA ALA A 57 -5.17 -25.94 12.71
C ALA A 57 -6.32 -26.82 13.23
N SER A 58 -5.96 -27.98 13.76
CA SER A 58 -6.87 -29.02 14.22
C SER A 58 -6.63 -29.32 15.70
N PRO A 59 -7.54 -28.97 16.61
CA PRO A 59 -7.48 -29.35 18.02
C PRO A 59 -7.97 -30.78 18.25
N TRP A 60 -7.17 -31.57 18.96
CA TRP A 60 -7.43 -32.99 19.22
C TRP A 60 -7.89 -33.24 20.66
N GLN A 61 -8.40 -34.45 20.91
CA GLN A 61 -8.93 -34.84 22.23
C GLN A 61 -7.84 -34.89 23.33
N ASP A 62 -6.59 -35.09 22.95
CA ASP A 62 -5.41 -35.16 23.81
C ASP A 62 -4.83 -33.79 24.20
N ARG A 63 -5.58 -32.70 23.96
CA ARG A 63 -5.16 -31.30 24.16
C ARG A 63 -3.99 -30.85 23.27
N THR A 64 -3.65 -31.61 22.22
CA THR A 64 -2.72 -31.14 21.19
C THR A 64 -3.47 -30.37 20.10
N VAL A 65 -2.75 -29.49 19.41
CA VAL A 65 -3.23 -28.90 18.16
C VAL A 65 -2.25 -29.27 17.06
N ARG A 66 -2.76 -29.77 15.94
CA ARG A 66 -1.99 -30.35 14.82
C ARG A 66 -2.34 -29.64 13.53
N ALA A 67 -1.53 -29.85 12.50
CA ALA A 67 -1.86 -29.40 11.15
C ALA A 67 -2.50 -30.55 10.36
N VAL A 68 -3.66 -30.32 9.74
CA VAL A 68 -4.34 -31.31 8.88
C VAL A 68 -4.64 -30.73 7.50
N PRO A 69 -4.69 -31.54 6.42
CA PRO A 69 -4.87 -31.01 5.06
C PRO A 69 -6.31 -30.64 4.71
N ASN A 70 -7.31 -31.07 5.50
CA ASN A 70 -8.72 -30.91 5.20
C ASN A 70 -9.48 -30.33 6.40
N ILE A 71 -10.49 -29.49 6.13
CA ILE A 71 -11.43 -29.02 7.15
C ILE A 71 -12.45 -30.12 7.44
N GLY A 72 -12.63 -30.45 8.72
CA GLY A 72 -13.73 -31.22 9.27
C GLY A 72 -14.43 -30.45 10.40
N ASN A 73 -15.01 -31.17 11.36
CA ASN A 73 -15.68 -30.57 12.50
C ASN A 73 -14.71 -29.96 13.52
N TRP A 74 -13.47 -30.45 13.57
CA TRP A 74 -12.52 -30.09 14.63
C TRP A 74 -11.81 -28.77 14.34
N GLU A 75 -11.60 -28.47 13.06
CA GLU A 75 -10.93 -27.26 12.56
C GLU A 75 -11.84 -26.01 12.61
N GLN A 76 -13.08 -26.18 13.06
CA GLN A 76 -14.06 -25.10 13.19
C GLN A 76 -13.94 -24.45 14.56
N LEU A 77 -13.32 -23.28 14.61
CA LEU A 77 -13.01 -22.56 15.83
C LEU A 77 -13.96 -21.38 15.99
N GLU A 78 -14.57 -21.24 17.16
CA GLU A 78 -15.27 -20.00 17.51
C GLU A 78 -14.23 -18.88 17.70
N PHE A 79 -14.44 -17.76 17.02
CA PHE A 79 -13.51 -16.63 17.01
C PHE A 79 -13.97 -15.55 17.99
N ILE A 80 -13.21 -15.38 19.08
CA ILE A 80 -13.61 -14.53 20.21
C ILE A 80 -12.76 -13.26 20.22
N SER A 81 -13.41 -12.11 20.32
CA SER A 81 -12.76 -10.80 20.53
C SER A 81 -12.79 -10.48 22.03
N ASN A 82 -11.63 -10.20 22.61
CA ASN A 82 -11.52 -9.82 24.02
C ASN A 82 -11.55 -8.28 24.18
N PRO A 83 -11.88 -7.76 25.38
CA PRO A 83 -11.90 -6.31 25.63
C PRO A 83 -10.55 -5.60 25.55
N ASP A 84 -9.44 -6.34 25.55
CA ASP A 84 -8.06 -5.82 25.51
C ASP A 84 -7.42 -5.88 24.11
N ASP A 85 -8.26 -5.86 23.07
CA ASP A 85 -7.87 -5.94 21.66
C ASP A 85 -7.07 -7.21 21.28
N THR A 86 -7.22 -8.27 22.07
CA THR A 86 -6.71 -9.61 21.75
C THR A 86 -7.83 -10.52 21.27
N TYR A 87 -7.44 -11.66 20.69
CA TYR A 87 -8.36 -12.67 20.18
C TYR A 87 -8.08 -14.03 20.82
N SER A 88 -9.13 -14.84 20.97
CA SER A 88 -9.05 -16.22 21.42
C SER A 88 -9.77 -17.15 20.45
N PHE A 89 -9.31 -18.39 20.35
CA PHE A 89 -9.92 -19.41 19.50
C PHE A 89 -10.47 -20.53 20.37
N ARG A 90 -11.79 -20.68 20.40
CA ARG A 90 -12.44 -21.75 21.16
C ARG A 90 -12.75 -22.92 20.24
N THR A 91 -12.33 -24.09 20.67
CA THR A 91 -12.44 -25.34 19.94
C THR A 91 -13.84 -25.94 20.06
N TRP A 92 -14.13 -26.97 19.26
CA TRP A 92 -15.39 -27.73 19.32
C TRP A 92 -15.70 -28.34 20.71
N ARG A 93 -14.69 -28.49 21.58
CA ARG A 93 -14.83 -29.01 22.94
C ARG A 93 -15.14 -27.92 23.97
N GLY A 94 -15.18 -26.66 23.56
CA GLY A 94 -15.36 -25.53 24.46
C GLY A 94 -14.11 -25.07 25.20
N VAL A 95 -12.94 -25.67 24.93
CA VAL A 95 -11.62 -25.24 25.43
C VAL A 95 -10.91 -24.34 24.42
N TYR A 96 -9.88 -23.61 24.82
CA TYR A 96 -9.23 -22.56 24.02
C TYR A 96 -7.84 -22.96 23.55
N ILE A 97 -7.46 -22.59 22.33
CA ILE A 97 -6.08 -22.76 21.84
C ILE A 97 -5.12 -21.94 22.72
N SER A 98 -4.01 -22.56 23.13
CA SER A 98 -3.03 -22.01 24.08
C SER A 98 -1.60 -22.26 23.61
N THR A 99 -0.68 -21.33 23.89
CA THR A 99 0.75 -21.52 23.64
C THR A 99 1.50 -21.80 24.94
N GLU A 100 2.12 -22.98 25.05
CA GLU A 100 2.77 -23.48 26.27
C GLU A 100 4.26 -23.10 26.33
N GLY A 101 4.61 -21.84 26.01
CA GLY A 101 5.97 -21.31 26.18
C GLY A 101 6.47 -20.37 25.08
N LYS A 102 7.74 -19.98 25.21
CA LYS A 102 8.46 -19.05 24.33
C LYS A 102 9.46 -19.78 23.43
N GLY A 103 9.80 -19.16 22.29
CA GLY A 103 10.86 -19.59 21.38
C GLY A 103 10.31 -20.31 20.15
N ASN A 104 11.23 -20.80 19.31
CA ASN A 104 10.88 -21.67 18.19
C ASN A 104 10.40 -23.03 18.70
N HIS A 105 9.42 -23.60 18.00
CA HIS A 105 8.89 -24.93 18.28
C HIS A 105 8.26 -25.07 19.68
N ALA A 106 7.78 -23.97 20.29
CA ALA A 106 6.99 -24.08 21.51
C ALA A 106 5.67 -24.79 21.21
N ARG A 107 5.19 -25.57 22.17
CA ARG A 107 3.99 -26.39 21.99
C ARG A 107 2.75 -25.50 21.92
N VAL A 108 1.85 -25.82 20.99
CA VAL A 108 0.49 -25.29 20.96
C VAL A 108 -0.47 -26.39 21.39
N GLY A 109 -1.27 -26.09 22.41
CA GLY A 109 -2.22 -27.01 23.02
C GLY A 109 -3.56 -26.35 23.25
N THR A 110 -4.32 -26.86 24.23
CA THR A 110 -5.61 -26.27 24.62
C THR A 110 -5.79 -26.20 26.14
N GLN A 111 -6.40 -25.11 26.63
CA GLN A 111 -6.69 -24.86 28.04
C GLN A 111 -8.17 -24.56 28.30
N ASP A 112 -8.63 -24.80 29.52
CA ASP A 112 -10.06 -24.73 29.88
C ASP A 112 -10.59 -23.30 30.07
N ALA A 113 -9.69 -22.32 30.25
CA ALA A 113 -10.03 -20.92 30.47
C ALA A 113 -9.10 -19.99 29.69
N ILE A 114 -9.58 -18.79 29.37
CA ILE A 114 -8.77 -17.74 28.74
C ILE A 114 -7.91 -17.08 29.83
N GLY A 115 -6.63 -17.43 29.86
CA GLY A 115 -5.58 -16.70 30.55
C GLY A 115 -4.77 -15.86 29.57
N GLN A 116 -3.52 -15.56 29.93
CA GLN A 116 -2.61 -14.81 29.06
C GLN A 116 -2.20 -15.62 27.82
N TRP A 117 -2.12 -16.95 27.91
CA TRP A 117 -1.55 -17.80 26.85
C TRP A 117 -2.56 -18.18 25.76
N GLU A 118 -3.83 -17.94 26.01
CA GLU A 118 -4.96 -18.15 25.08
C GLU A 118 -5.35 -16.85 24.36
N LYS A 119 -4.59 -15.77 24.57
CA LYS A 119 -4.77 -14.47 23.96
C LYS A 119 -3.73 -14.23 22.88
N PHE A 120 -4.23 -13.92 21.69
CA PHE A 120 -3.41 -13.70 20.50
C PHE A 120 -3.63 -12.30 19.95
N ARG A 121 -2.57 -11.69 19.46
CA ARG A 121 -2.67 -10.49 18.62
C ARG A 121 -2.62 -10.92 17.16
N ILE A 122 -3.60 -10.49 16.37
CA ILE A 122 -3.68 -10.85 14.96
C ILE A 122 -3.36 -9.62 14.13
N PHE A 123 -2.39 -9.78 13.24
CA PHE A 123 -1.91 -8.72 12.37
C PHE A 123 -2.19 -9.09 10.92
N THR A 124 -2.93 -8.25 10.20
CA THR A 124 -3.13 -8.43 8.76
C THR A 124 -1.81 -8.18 8.03
N LEU A 125 -1.40 -9.18 7.26
CA LEU A 125 -0.40 -8.99 6.23
C LEU A 125 -1.08 -8.38 5.02
N PRO A 126 -0.35 -7.64 4.17
CA PRO A 126 -0.95 -7.14 2.97
C PRO A 126 -1.28 -8.35 2.07
N PRO A 127 -2.17 -8.18 1.09
CA PRO A 127 -2.26 -9.16 0.02
C PRO A 127 -0.85 -9.35 -0.57
N PRO A 128 -0.44 -10.58 -0.96
CA PRO A 128 0.82 -10.77 -1.64
C PRO A 128 0.93 -9.78 -2.79
N PRO A 129 2.12 -9.19 -3.02
CA PRO A 129 2.32 -8.21 -4.08
C PRO A 129 1.75 -8.78 -5.37
N SER A 130 0.84 -8.04 -6.02
CA SER A 130 0.36 -8.43 -7.34
C SER A 130 1.58 -8.44 -8.25
N SER A 131 1.99 -9.61 -8.73
CA SER A 131 3.16 -9.77 -9.60
C SER A 131 3.02 -9.04 -10.95
N GLN A 132 1.86 -8.44 -11.22
CA GLN A 132 1.58 -7.45 -12.26
C GLN A 132 0.47 -6.52 -11.75
N LEU A 133 0.55 -5.22 -12.01
CA LEU A 133 -0.66 -4.38 -12.00
C LEU A 133 -1.61 -4.97 -13.05
N LYS A 134 -2.80 -5.42 -12.62
CA LYS A 134 -3.75 -6.14 -13.48
C LYS A 134 -4.04 -5.34 -14.75
N GLY A 135 -3.80 -5.93 -15.93
CA GLY A 135 -4.08 -5.30 -17.23
C GLY A 135 -2.90 -4.54 -17.86
N VAL A 136 -1.73 -4.50 -17.22
CA VAL A 136 -0.52 -3.92 -17.82
C VAL A 136 0.23 -4.97 -18.65
N PRO A 137 0.64 -4.67 -19.90
CA PRO A 137 1.50 -5.55 -20.69
C PRO A 137 2.88 -5.75 -20.05
N SER A 138 3.38 -6.99 -20.05
CA SER A 138 4.68 -7.34 -19.43
C SER A 138 5.89 -6.75 -20.15
N ASP A 139 5.74 -6.41 -21.42
CA ASP A 139 6.74 -5.85 -22.33
C ASP A 139 6.54 -4.34 -22.57
N LEU A 140 5.70 -3.67 -21.78
CA LEU A 140 5.42 -2.26 -21.93
C LEU A 140 6.69 -1.42 -21.73
N ASP A 141 7.18 -0.82 -22.81
CA ASP A 141 8.21 0.22 -22.82
C ASP A 141 7.62 1.53 -23.35
N LEU A 142 7.50 2.52 -22.46
CA LEU A 142 6.99 3.85 -22.81
C LEU A 142 8.09 4.76 -23.40
N ASN A 143 9.36 4.30 -23.41
CA ASN A 143 10.53 5.03 -23.87
C ASN A 143 10.60 6.48 -23.35
N LEU A 144 10.27 6.67 -22.07
CA LEU A 144 10.21 8.00 -21.47
C LEU A 144 11.60 8.61 -21.28
N GLN A 145 11.69 9.92 -21.51
CA GLN A 145 12.86 10.75 -21.22
C GLN A 145 13.11 10.86 -19.72
N VAL A 146 14.36 11.11 -19.33
CA VAL A 146 14.76 11.31 -17.93
C VAL A 146 14.90 12.79 -17.65
N ALA A 147 14.19 13.26 -16.63
CA ALA A 147 14.24 14.60 -16.09
C ALA A 147 14.93 14.59 -14.71
N VAL A 148 15.76 15.61 -14.43
CA VAL A 148 16.47 15.74 -13.14
C VAL A 148 16.11 17.01 -12.38
N SER A 149 15.36 17.93 -13.01
CA SER A 149 14.90 19.20 -12.44
C SER A 149 13.44 19.49 -12.80
N ASN A 150 12.81 20.44 -12.10
CA ASN A 150 11.48 20.94 -12.48
C ASN A 150 11.45 21.51 -13.92
N TYR A 151 12.55 22.11 -14.37
CA TYR A 151 12.66 22.62 -15.74
C TYR A 151 12.59 21.48 -16.77
N ASP A 152 13.34 20.40 -16.56
CA ASP A 152 13.32 19.24 -17.45
C ASP A 152 11.96 18.56 -17.48
N ILE A 153 11.26 18.52 -16.35
CA ILE A 153 9.89 18.00 -16.25
C ILE A 153 8.95 18.85 -17.12
N ASP A 154 8.97 20.17 -16.94
CA ASP A 154 8.11 21.08 -17.69
C ASP A 154 8.43 21.03 -19.20
N ASP A 155 9.71 20.88 -19.57
CA ASP A 155 10.16 20.72 -20.96
C ASP A 155 9.66 19.41 -21.60
N ALA A 156 9.86 18.27 -20.92
CA ALA A 156 9.45 16.96 -21.39
C ALA A 156 7.92 16.85 -21.51
N ILE A 157 7.18 17.38 -20.54
CA ILE A 157 5.72 17.33 -20.53
C ILE A 157 5.10 18.32 -21.52
N GLY A 158 5.65 19.53 -21.64
CA GLY A 158 5.09 20.57 -22.50
C GLY A 158 5.12 20.21 -23.99
N LYS A 159 6.20 19.53 -24.42
CA LYS A 159 6.51 19.28 -25.84
C LYS A 159 5.99 17.95 -26.41
N LEU A 160 5.75 16.94 -25.58
CA LEU A 160 5.52 15.57 -26.05
C LEU A 160 4.03 15.19 -26.11
N GLU A 161 3.66 14.40 -27.13
CA GLU A 161 2.36 13.71 -27.19
C GLU A 161 2.17 12.74 -26.01
N ASN A 162 3.26 12.12 -25.55
CA ASN A 162 3.25 11.13 -24.45
C ASN A 162 3.21 11.76 -23.05
N ALA A 163 3.28 13.09 -22.92
CA ALA A 163 2.98 13.88 -21.73
C ALA A 163 3.45 13.29 -20.37
N ALA A 164 4.59 12.61 -20.34
CA ALA A 164 5.16 11.96 -19.16
C ALA A 164 6.68 11.84 -19.29
N CYS A 165 7.37 11.80 -18.15
CA CYS A 165 8.81 11.57 -18.07
C CYS A 165 9.15 10.73 -16.83
N VAL A 166 10.32 10.09 -16.87
CA VAL A 166 10.96 9.53 -15.68
C VAL A 166 11.66 10.67 -14.96
N VAL A 167 11.58 10.68 -13.63
CA VAL A 167 12.30 11.62 -12.78
C VAL A 167 13.43 10.86 -12.09
N ARG A 168 14.66 11.36 -12.19
CA ARG A 168 15.82 10.78 -11.52
C ARG A 168 16.43 11.78 -10.55
N THR A 169 16.33 11.45 -9.28
CA THR A 169 16.91 12.23 -8.17
C THR A 169 17.52 11.29 -7.13
N LYS A 170 18.21 11.87 -6.14
CA LYS A 170 18.72 11.14 -4.97
C LYS A 170 17.60 10.64 -4.06
N TRP A 171 17.83 9.50 -3.42
CA TRP A 171 16.99 9.03 -2.30
C TRP A 171 17.06 9.97 -1.10
N VAL A 172 15.91 10.29 -0.53
CA VAL A 172 15.79 11.05 0.71
C VAL A 172 15.37 10.09 1.84
N PRO A 173 16.08 10.07 2.98
CA PRO A 173 15.68 9.26 4.13
C PRO A 173 14.31 9.66 4.67
N GLY A 174 13.51 8.67 5.00
CA GLY A 174 12.19 8.84 5.60
C GLY A 174 11.89 7.74 6.61
N GLN A 175 10.70 7.85 7.21
CA GLN A 175 10.19 6.85 8.14
C GLN A 175 8.74 6.49 7.78
N ILE A 176 8.31 5.27 8.10
CA ILE A 176 6.92 4.83 8.00
C ILE A 176 6.55 4.13 9.32
N PRO A 177 5.40 4.46 9.94
CA PRO A 177 4.98 3.81 11.17
C PRO A 177 4.66 2.33 10.94
N ASN A 178 4.94 1.52 11.95
CA ASN A 178 4.48 0.13 12.03
C ASN A 178 3.34 0.01 13.04
N CYS A 179 2.66 -1.13 13.08
CA CYS A 179 1.53 -1.32 14.00
C CYS A 179 1.90 -1.50 15.47
N ASN A 180 3.19 -1.54 15.80
CA ASN A 180 3.65 -1.61 17.18
C ASN A 180 3.95 -0.21 17.75
N GLY A 181 3.62 0.86 17.03
CA GLY A 181 3.91 2.24 17.45
C GLY A 181 5.37 2.66 17.30
N THR A 182 6.17 1.90 16.55
CA THR A 182 7.55 2.24 16.19
C THR A 182 7.65 2.60 14.71
N THR A 183 8.77 3.16 14.26
CA THR A 183 8.96 3.52 12.84
C THR A 183 9.97 2.61 12.15
N VAL A 184 9.72 2.38 10.86
CA VAL A 184 10.59 1.65 9.95
C VAL A 184 11.31 2.66 9.08
N ARG A 185 12.59 2.41 8.81
CA ARG A 185 13.36 3.22 7.87
C ARG A 185 12.80 3.04 6.46
N ALA A 186 12.52 4.16 5.80
CA ALA A 186 12.10 4.23 4.41
C ALA A 186 13.04 5.15 3.63
N LEU A 187 12.98 5.05 2.31
CA LEU A 187 13.56 6.02 1.40
C LEU A 187 12.48 6.50 0.45
N ILE A 188 12.48 7.79 0.14
CA ILE A 188 11.49 8.41 -0.73
C ILE A 188 12.19 9.26 -1.80
N LYS A 189 11.60 9.31 -3.00
CA LYS A 189 11.97 10.27 -4.05
C LYS A 189 10.90 10.36 -5.14
N PRO A 190 10.83 11.47 -5.90
CA PRO A 190 10.05 11.51 -7.14
C PRO A 190 10.69 10.59 -8.18
N VAL A 191 9.86 9.90 -8.96
CA VAL A 191 10.31 8.91 -9.97
C VAL A 191 9.68 9.09 -11.34
N ALA A 192 8.59 9.84 -11.44
CA ALA A 192 7.98 10.18 -12.70
C ALA A 192 7.09 11.42 -12.57
N ALA A 193 6.83 12.06 -13.69
CA ALA A 193 5.77 13.05 -13.82
C ALA A 193 4.92 12.73 -15.05
N TYR A 194 3.61 12.93 -14.98
CA TYR A 194 2.71 12.73 -16.12
C TYR A 194 1.55 13.72 -16.09
N GLN A 195 0.97 14.05 -17.25
CA GLN A 195 -0.24 14.87 -17.31
C GLN A 195 -1.49 14.04 -17.02
N THR A 196 -2.45 14.66 -16.34
CA THR A 196 -3.81 14.15 -16.26
C THR A 196 -4.79 15.19 -16.83
N TYR A 197 -5.84 14.70 -17.48
CA TYR A 197 -6.92 15.54 -17.99
C TYR A 197 -7.79 16.04 -16.83
N ILE A 198 -8.09 17.33 -16.81
CA ILE A 198 -8.93 17.97 -15.79
C ILE A 198 -10.32 18.26 -16.33
N GLU A 199 -10.41 19.06 -17.39
CA GLU A 199 -11.68 19.51 -17.95
C GLU A 199 -11.52 20.02 -19.39
N MET A 200 -12.66 20.22 -20.05
CA MET A 200 -12.76 20.90 -21.34
C MET A 200 -13.73 22.06 -21.20
N LYS A 201 -13.36 23.22 -21.73
CA LYS A 201 -14.23 24.41 -21.78
C LYS A 201 -14.29 24.99 -23.19
N HIS A 202 -15.49 25.31 -23.61
CA HIS A 202 -15.75 26.12 -24.78
C HIS A 202 -15.87 27.59 -24.36
N VAL A 203 -15.00 28.44 -24.86
CA VAL A 203 -15.02 29.88 -24.62
C VAL A 203 -15.65 30.54 -25.85
N PRO A 204 -16.84 31.17 -25.73
CA PRO A 204 -17.50 31.84 -26.85
C PRO A 204 -16.78 33.12 -27.26
N SER A 205 -17.10 33.66 -28.43
CA SER A 205 -16.56 34.93 -28.94
C SER A 205 -16.89 36.10 -27.98
N ASN A 206 -15.94 36.45 -27.10
CA ASN A 206 -16.03 37.59 -26.18
C ASN A 206 -14.62 38.15 -25.96
N VAL A 207 -14.47 39.48 -25.97
CA VAL A 207 -13.17 40.15 -25.74
C VAL A 207 -12.77 40.01 -24.27
N GLY A 208 -11.65 39.35 -23.99
CA GLY A 208 -10.96 39.43 -22.69
C GLY A 208 -11.78 39.02 -21.46
N SER A 209 -12.67 38.02 -21.59
CA SER A 209 -13.46 37.54 -20.46
C SER A 209 -12.64 36.69 -19.50
N LYS A 210 -12.86 36.85 -18.20
CA LYS A 210 -12.30 35.95 -17.19
C LYS A 210 -13.04 34.62 -17.23
N VAL A 211 -12.29 33.55 -17.45
CA VAL A 211 -12.79 32.17 -17.43
C VAL A 211 -12.12 31.45 -16.26
N SER A 212 -12.94 30.87 -15.39
CA SER A 212 -12.47 30.04 -14.28
C SER A 212 -12.09 28.66 -14.80
N PHE A 213 -10.94 28.13 -14.37
CA PHE A 213 -10.48 26.77 -14.67
C PHE A 213 -10.18 25.99 -13.41
N THR A 214 -10.55 24.72 -13.40
CA THR A 214 -10.32 23.82 -12.26
C THR A 214 -8.84 23.48 -12.13
N GLN A 215 -8.36 23.45 -10.89
CA GLN A 215 -7.05 22.95 -10.51
C GLN A 215 -7.20 22.08 -9.26
N ARG A 216 -6.37 21.05 -9.12
CA ARG A 216 -6.42 20.12 -7.99
C ARG A 216 -5.17 20.21 -7.13
N LYS A 217 -5.33 19.94 -5.83
CA LYS A 217 -4.26 19.83 -4.84
C LYS A 217 -4.40 18.52 -4.06
N GLY A 218 -3.28 17.97 -3.60
CA GLY A 218 -3.25 16.77 -2.76
C GLY A 218 -2.99 15.49 -3.54
N VAL A 219 -3.21 14.36 -2.87
CA VAL A 219 -3.02 13.02 -3.43
C VAL A 219 -4.17 12.69 -4.37
N THR A 220 -3.86 12.11 -5.53
CA THR A 220 -4.92 11.70 -6.48
C THR A 220 -5.78 10.57 -5.90
N LYS A 221 -7.04 10.48 -6.36
CA LYS A 221 -8.02 9.48 -5.88
C LYS A 221 -7.62 8.02 -6.07
N THR A 222 -6.54 7.72 -6.79
CA THR A 222 -6.07 6.35 -7.04
C THR A 222 -5.32 5.75 -5.85
N THR A 223 -5.11 6.50 -4.76
CA THR A 223 -4.33 6.05 -3.61
C THR A 223 -5.21 5.97 -2.36
N THR A 224 -5.27 4.80 -1.74
CA THR A 224 -5.89 4.61 -0.42
C THR A 224 -4.79 4.37 0.60
N LEU A 225 -4.54 5.36 1.44
CA LEU A 225 -3.55 5.30 2.53
C LEU A 225 -4.29 5.44 3.87
N SER A 226 -3.85 4.71 4.90
CA SER A 226 -4.27 4.94 6.28
C SER A 226 -3.81 6.33 6.76
N THR A 227 -4.46 6.88 7.78
CA THR A 227 -4.15 8.21 8.33
C THR A 227 -2.67 8.33 8.75
N ASP A 228 -2.15 7.33 9.46
CA ASP A 228 -0.77 7.33 9.94
C ASP A 228 0.24 7.29 8.79
N VAL A 229 -0.05 6.51 7.74
CA VAL A 229 0.81 6.48 6.55
C VAL A 229 0.72 7.79 5.78
N ARG A 230 -0.45 8.43 5.68
CA ARG A 230 -0.58 9.77 5.06
C ARG A 230 0.23 10.83 5.80
N ALA A 231 0.29 10.76 7.13
CA ALA A 231 1.13 11.64 7.93
C ALA A 231 2.61 11.43 7.62
N SER A 232 3.07 10.18 7.70
CA SER A 232 4.49 9.87 7.51
C SER A 232 4.97 10.12 6.08
N VAL A 233 4.18 9.75 5.07
CA VAL A 233 4.51 10.04 3.67
C VAL A 233 4.49 11.55 3.42
N GLY A 234 3.59 12.31 4.06
CA GLY A 234 3.57 13.77 3.98
C GLY A 234 4.86 14.41 4.49
N VAL A 235 5.34 13.97 5.65
CA VAL A 235 6.62 14.41 6.22
C VAL A 235 7.79 14.03 5.30
N ASN A 236 7.80 12.81 4.78
CA ASN A 236 8.86 12.32 3.88
C ASN A 236 8.91 13.13 2.57
N ILE A 237 7.76 13.41 1.95
CA ILE A 237 7.67 14.24 0.74
C ILE A 237 8.12 15.67 1.03
N LYS A 238 7.74 16.24 2.18
CA LYS A 238 8.26 17.55 2.60
C LYS A 238 9.79 17.54 2.71
N GLY A 239 10.39 16.43 3.15
CA GLY A 239 11.84 16.23 3.11
C GLY A 239 12.42 16.29 1.68
N CYS A 240 11.74 15.69 0.71
CA CYS A 240 12.10 15.79 -0.71
C CYS A 240 12.03 17.24 -1.22
N GLU A 241 10.93 17.96 -0.96
CA GLU A 241 10.75 19.35 -1.41
C GLU A 241 11.84 20.29 -0.87
N VAL A 242 12.45 19.98 0.28
CA VAL A 242 13.56 20.74 0.86
C VAL A 242 14.92 20.32 0.27
N SER A 243 15.07 19.05 -0.09
CA SER A 243 16.37 18.45 -0.40
C SER A 243 16.65 18.30 -1.90
N LEU A 244 15.63 18.44 -2.75
CA LEU A 244 15.70 18.16 -4.19
C LEU A 244 15.27 19.38 -5.02
N GLU A 245 15.78 19.45 -6.25
CA GLU A 245 15.38 20.49 -7.24
C GLU A 245 14.05 20.18 -7.95
N VAL A 246 13.41 19.08 -7.57
CA VAL A 246 12.12 18.62 -8.08
C VAL A 246 11.10 18.69 -6.96
N GLY A 247 9.93 19.24 -7.27
CA GLY A 247 8.86 19.41 -6.28
C GLY A 247 7.50 19.71 -6.88
N ILE A 248 6.45 19.60 -6.07
CA ILE A 248 5.07 19.83 -6.50
C ILE A 248 4.67 21.32 -6.54
N GLY A 249 5.47 22.22 -5.98
CA GLY A 249 5.18 23.66 -5.90
C GLY A 249 4.17 24.05 -4.81
N TYR A 250 3.23 23.15 -4.47
CA TYR A 250 2.36 23.34 -3.32
C TYR A 250 3.07 23.11 -1.98
N SER A 251 2.63 23.86 -0.96
CA SER A 251 2.95 23.53 0.44
C SER A 251 2.41 22.15 0.83
N VAL A 252 3.32 21.27 1.25
CA VAL A 252 3.02 19.94 1.78
C VAL A 252 2.87 20.04 3.30
N GLY A 253 1.69 19.69 3.80
CA GLY A 253 1.38 19.65 5.23
C GLY A 253 2.01 18.46 5.96
N THR A 254 1.79 18.38 7.26
CA THR A 254 2.19 17.21 8.08
C THR A 254 1.39 15.96 7.75
N GLU A 255 0.21 16.11 7.16
CA GLU A 255 -0.60 15.02 6.62
C GLU A 255 -0.91 15.30 5.15
N LEU A 256 -0.68 14.30 4.30
CA LEU A 256 -1.09 14.38 2.90
C LEU A 256 -2.60 14.49 2.81
N LYS A 257 -3.13 15.58 2.28
CA LYS A 257 -4.56 15.72 2.03
C LYS A 257 -5.01 14.89 0.83
N VAL A 258 -6.24 14.38 0.91
CA VAL A 258 -6.96 13.85 -0.26
C VAL A 258 -7.26 14.96 -1.26
N GLU A 259 -7.52 14.59 -2.51
CA GLU A 259 -7.81 15.51 -3.62
C GLU A 259 -8.80 16.63 -3.23
N GLU A 260 -8.34 17.87 -3.26
CA GLU A 260 -9.12 19.11 -3.13
C GLU A 260 -9.18 19.81 -4.50
N GLU A 261 -10.32 20.40 -4.84
CA GLU A 261 -10.50 21.20 -6.06
C GLU A 261 -10.48 22.70 -5.73
N THR A 262 -9.78 23.46 -6.55
CA THR A 262 -9.72 24.92 -6.54
C THR A 262 -9.93 25.45 -7.96
N SER A 263 -9.91 26.77 -8.13
CA SER A 263 -10.05 27.39 -9.44
C SER A 263 -9.08 28.54 -9.65
N VAL A 264 -8.66 28.71 -10.90
CA VAL A 264 -7.81 29.80 -11.36
C VAL A 264 -8.53 30.54 -12.48
N GLU A 265 -8.71 31.86 -12.31
CA GLU A 265 -9.25 32.72 -13.36
C GLU A 265 -8.17 33.10 -14.37
N VAL A 266 -8.47 32.93 -15.66
CA VAL A 266 -7.60 33.34 -16.76
C VAL A 266 -8.40 34.18 -17.75
N THR A 267 -7.81 35.27 -18.21
CA THR A 267 -8.39 36.10 -19.27
C THR A 267 -8.17 35.43 -20.62
N ILE A 268 -9.25 35.06 -21.30
CA ILE A 268 -9.21 34.38 -22.60
C ILE A 268 -10.18 35.06 -23.57
N THR A 269 -9.77 35.16 -24.83
CA THR A 269 -10.59 35.66 -25.94
C THR A 269 -10.99 34.47 -26.81
N GLY A 270 -12.31 34.22 -26.93
CA GLY A 270 -12.84 33.19 -27.82
C GLY A 270 -13.11 33.69 -29.26
N PRO A 271 -13.64 32.84 -30.15
CA PRO A 271 -14.14 31.49 -29.88
C PRO A 271 -13.02 30.46 -29.86
N ILE A 272 -12.88 29.70 -28.77
CA ILE A 272 -11.83 28.68 -28.62
C ILE A 272 -12.30 27.55 -27.72
N THR A 273 -11.88 26.32 -28.02
CA THR A 273 -12.09 25.17 -27.14
C THR A 273 -10.77 24.79 -26.50
N LEU A 274 -10.75 24.70 -25.17
CA LEU A 274 -9.54 24.43 -24.41
C LEU A 274 -9.71 23.16 -23.57
N TYR A 275 -8.71 22.30 -23.65
CA TYR A 275 -8.54 21.11 -22.82
C TYR A 275 -7.48 21.40 -21.76
N THR A 276 -7.87 21.34 -20.49
CA THR A 276 -7.01 21.62 -19.35
C THR A 276 -6.39 20.34 -18.81
N TYR A 277 -5.09 20.38 -18.59
CA TYR A 277 -4.30 19.30 -18.02
C TYR A 277 -3.51 19.81 -16.82
N GLN A 278 -3.22 18.92 -15.88
CA GLN A 278 -2.36 19.20 -14.73
C GLN A 278 -1.29 18.12 -14.61
N THR A 279 -0.08 18.53 -14.28
CA THR A 279 1.02 17.59 -14.02
C THR A 279 0.79 16.91 -12.68
N VAL A 280 1.00 15.61 -12.63
CA VAL A 280 1.05 14.80 -11.42
C VAL A 280 2.49 14.31 -11.24
N LEU A 281 3.08 14.62 -10.10
CA LEU A 281 4.39 14.13 -9.70
C LEU A 281 4.21 12.86 -8.87
N VAL A 282 4.86 11.77 -9.28
CA VAL A 282 4.76 10.46 -8.65
C VAL A 282 5.98 10.24 -7.76
N TYR A 283 5.74 10.17 -6.45
CA TYR A 283 6.74 9.75 -5.49
C TYR A 283 6.73 8.24 -5.32
N VAL A 284 7.90 7.64 -5.13
CA VAL A 284 8.02 6.25 -4.67
C VAL A 284 8.54 6.23 -3.25
N THR A 285 7.97 5.35 -2.42
CA THR A 285 8.56 4.99 -1.13
C THR A 285 9.09 3.56 -1.22
N ARG A 286 10.35 3.38 -0.82
CA ARG A 286 11.04 2.09 -0.72
C ARG A 286 11.28 1.74 0.74
N MET A 287 10.96 0.50 1.11
CA MET A 287 11.29 -0.08 2.42
C MET A 287 11.90 -1.45 2.22
N GLU A 288 12.83 -1.82 3.10
CA GLU A 288 13.36 -3.19 3.12
C GLU A 288 12.24 -4.17 3.44
N LEU A 289 12.15 -5.25 2.67
CA LEU A 289 11.24 -6.33 2.97
C LEU A 289 11.79 -7.09 4.17
N THR A 290 11.13 -6.94 5.32
CA THR A 290 11.47 -7.72 6.51
C THR A 290 10.41 -8.79 6.75
N ASP A 291 10.77 -9.82 7.51
CA ASP A 291 9.86 -10.85 7.99
C ASP A 291 8.91 -10.33 9.11
N ASP A 292 9.02 -9.05 9.49
CA ASP A 292 8.18 -8.47 10.53
C ASP A 292 6.82 -8.04 9.96
N ALA A 293 5.81 -8.85 10.26
CA ALA A 293 4.42 -8.60 9.92
C ALA A 293 3.91 -7.22 10.39
N ALA A 294 4.52 -6.63 11.41
CA ALA A 294 4.08 -5.38 12.00
C ALA A 294 4.22 -4.17 11.06
N ILE A 295 5.12 -4.24 10.07
CA ILE A 295 5.32 -3.18 9.06
C ILE A 295 4.09 -3.09 8.13
N PHE A 296 3.39 -4.20 7.96
CA PHE A 296 2.44 -4.37 6.89
C PHE A 296 1.00 -3.98 7.23
N VAL A 297 0.67 -3.98 8.52
CA VAL A 297 -0.68 -3.68 9.04
C VAL A 297 -1.13 -2.26 8.68
N GLN A 298 -0.20 -1.31 8.58
CA GLN A 298 -0.54 0.08 8.21
C GLN A 298 -0.65 0.32 6.70
N LEU A 299 -0.15 -0.61 5.88
CA LEU A 299 -0.25 -0.56 4.41
C LEU A 299 -1.52 -1.27 3.89
N GLU A 300 -2.47 -1.57 4.78
CA GLU A 300 -3.70 -2.27 4.44
C GLU A 300 -4.45 -1.55 3.31
N ASN A 301 -4.64 -2.26 2.18
CA ASN A 301 -5.23 -1.78 0.92
C ASN A 301 -4.37 -0.84 0.05
N LEU A 302 -3.13 -0.54 0.43
CA LEU A 302 -2.21 0.20 -0.44
C LEU A 302 -1.66 -0.71 -1.54
N PRO A 303 -1.76 -0.36 -2.82
CA PRO A 303 -1.05 -1.08 -3.88
C PRO A 303 0.47 -0.91 -3.71
N TYR A 304 1.18 -2.02 -3.53
CA TYR A 304 2.64 -2.06 -3.47
C TYR A 304 3.19 -3.20 -4.33
N ILE A 305 4.46 -3.08 -4.70
CA ILE A 305 5.19 -4.01 -5.55
C ILE A 305 6.44 -4.45 -4.79
N VAL A 306 6.72 -5.75 -4.77
CA VAL A 306 7.96 -6.29 -4.18
C VAL A 306 8.94 -6.60 -5.29
N LYS A 307 10.17 -6.12 -5.15
CA LYS A 307 11.26 -6.35 -6.09
C LYS A 307 12.60 -6.30 -5.35
N ASP A 308 13.47 -7.26 -5.61
CA ASP A 308 14.84 -7.31 -5.10
C ASP A 308 14.98 -7.14 -3.58
N GLY A 309 14.06 -7.74 -2.79
CA GLY A 309 14.07 -7.63 -1.33
C GLY A 309 13.53 -6.31 -0.77
N TYR A 310 12.86 -5.50 -1.60
CA TYR A 310 12.24 -4.24 -1.19
C TYR A 310 10.76 -4.19 -1.53
N ILE A 311 10.02 -3.42 -0.72
CA ILE A 311 8.65 -3.00 -0.96
C ILE A 311 8.69 -1.61 -1.60
N TYR A 312 7.92 -1.43 -2.67
CA TYR A 312 7.72 -0.17 -3.36
C TYR A 312 6.24 0.19 -3.37
N PHE A 313 5.88 1.39 -2.95
CA PHE A 313 4.56 1.94 -3.20
C PHE A 313 4.67 3.36 -3.74
N PHE A 314 3.66 3.77 -4.50
CA PHE A 314 3.68 5.01 -5.27
C PHE A 314 2.63 5.99 -4.72
N THR A 315 3.00 7.26 -4.63
CA THR A 315 2.16 8.35 -4.15
C THR A 315 2.12 9.46 -5.19
N PRO A 316 1.09 9.48 -6.06
CA PRO A 316 0.86 10.54 -7.04
C PRO A 316 0.25 11.80 -6.40
N LEU A 317 0.89 12.95 -6.57
CA LEU A 317 0.40 14.26 -6.12
C LEU A 317 0.27 15.23 -7.29
N TYR A 318 -0.79 16.06 -7.26
CA TYR A 318 -0.92 17.16 -8.21
C TYR A 318 0.18 18.20 -8.00
N LYS A 319 0.92 18.52 -9.07
CA LYS A 319 1.84 19.66 -9.14
C LYS A 319 1.03 20.93 -9.39
N GLU A 320 1.45 22.03 -8.78
CA GLU A 320 0.84 23.34 -8.99
C GLU A 320 0.95 23.79 -10.44
N GLY A 321 -0.13 24.39 -10.94
CA GLY A 321 -0.25 24.91 -12.30
C GLY A 321 -1.04 24.00 -13.22
N THR A 322 -1.64 24.60 -14.25
CA THR A 322 -2.39 23.89 -15.29
C THR A 322 -1.91 24.33 -16.67
N GLN A 323 -1.93 23.39 -17.62
CA GLN A 323 -1.63 23.64 -19.02
C GLN A 323 -2.91 23.48 -19.84
N ARG A 324 -3.05 24.27 -20.91
CA ARG A 324 -4.26 24.30 -21.74
C ARG A 324 -3.87 24.13 -23.20
N PHE A 325 -4.62 23.29 -23.92
CA PHE A 325 -4.38 23.00 -25.32
C PHE A 325 -5.66 23.10 -26.12
N GLU A 326 -5.56 23.51 -27.38
CA GLU A 326 -6.68 23.54 -28.32
C GLU A 326 -7.06 22.15 -28.83
N THR A 327 -6.13 21.20 -28.76
CA THR A 327 -6.32 19.81 -29.16
C THR A 327 -6.26 18.88 -27.95
N LYS A 328 -7.18 17.91 -27.90
CA LYS A 328 -7.21 16.90 -26.85
C LYS A 328 -6.00 15.97 -26.96
N ARG A 329 -5.18 15.92 -25.93
CA ARG A 329 -4.09 14.96 -25.75
C ARG A 329 -4.59 13.65 -25.11
N GLN A 330 -3.83 12.57 -25.28
CA GLN A 330 -4.07 11.25 -24.69
C GLN A 330 -2.98 10.92 -23.66
N PRO A 331 -3.14 11.32 -22.38
CA PRO A 331 -2.09 11.12 -21.40
C PRO A 331 -1.89 9.65 -21.04
N VAL A 332 -0.70 9.33 -20.56
CA VAL A 332 -0.35 7.99 -20.07
C VAL A 332 -1.23 7.64 -18.88
N GLN A 333 -1.79 6.42 -18.92
CA GLN A 333 -2.56 5.87 -17.81
C GLN A 333 -1.63 5.56 -16.62
N TYR A 334 -2.05 5.90 -15.41
CA TYR A 334 -1.23 5.72 -14.19
C TYR A 334 -0.73 4.28 -14.01
N GLN A 335 -1.57 3.28 -14.27
CA GLN A 335 -1.19 1.86 -14.14
C GLN A 335 -0.09 1.47 -15.12
N ASN A 336 -0.18 1.95 -16.37
CA ASN A 336 0.83 1.72 -17.41
C ASN A 336 2.15 2.40 -17.03
N LEU A 337 2.09 3.62 -16.48
CA LEU A 337 3.28 4.32 -15.98
C LEU A 337 3.97 3.54 -14.87
N VAL A 338 3.24 3.14 -13.82
CA VAL A 338 3.82 2.36 -12.71
C VAL A 338 4.35 1.01 -13.19
N GLY A 339 3.63 0.34 -14.09
CA GLY A 339 4.07 -0.89 -14.72
C GLY A 339 5.38 -0.74 -15.49
N TYR A 340 5.50 0.30 -16.31
CA TYR A 340 6.76 0.65 -16.98
C TYR A 340 7.88 0.95 -15.97
N LEU A 341 7.62 1.77 -14.95
CA LEU A 341 8.61 2.15 -13.93
C LEU A 341 9.15 0.94 -13.16
N MET A 342 8.35 -0.09 -12.92
CA MET A 342 8.80 -1.30 -12.22
C MET A 342 9.43 -2.36 -13.13
N ASN A 343 9.37 -2.16 -14.45
CA ASN A 343 9.91 -3.07 -15.46
C ASN A 343 10.95 -2.36 -16.33
N ALA A 344 10.65 -2.07 -17.60
CA ALA A 344 11.59 -1.51 -18.58
C ALA A 344 12.22 -0.17 -18.14
N GLY A 345 11.49 0.63 -17.36
CA GLY A 345 11.94 1.91 -16.83
C GLY A 345 12.71 1.84 -15.51
N PHE A 346 12.84 0.68 -14.87
CA PHE A 346 13.34 0.57 -13.49
C PHE A 346 14.74 1.14 -13.30
N SER A 347 15.67 0.78 -14.18
CA SER A 347 17.06 1.28 -14.13
C SER A 347 17.16 2.78 -14.41
N LYS A 348 16.15 3.41 -15.02
CA LYS A 348 16.19 4.84 -15.37
C LYS A 348 16.00 5.75 -14.15
N TRP A 349 15.37 5.29 -13.08
CA TRP A 349 15.15 6.09 -11.86
C TRP A 349 15.75 5.46 -10.59
N GLN A 350 15.99 4.15 -10.57
CA GLN A 350 16.39 3.45 -9.35
C GLN A 350 17.76 3.91 -8.85
N SER A 351 18.73 4.06 -9.76
CA SER A 351 20.09 4.46 -9.42
C SER A 351 20.15 5.96 -9.18
N GLU A 352 20.37 6.34 -7.92
CA GLU A 352 20.88 7.63 -7.38
C GLU A 352 20.52 7.75 -5.89
#